data_AF-C5KVI2-F1
#
_entry.id   AF-C5KVI2-F1
#
_cell.length_a   1.000
_cell.length_b   1.000
_cell.length_c   1.000
_cell.angle_alpha   90.00
_cell.angle_beta   90.00
_cell.angle_gamma   90.00
#
_symmetry.space_group_name_H-M   'P 1'
#
loop_
_entity.id
_entity.type
_entity.pdbx_description
1 polymer ?
#
loop_
_entity_poly.entity_id
_entity_poly.type
_entity_poly.pdbx_seq_one_letter_code
_entity_poly.pdbx_strand_id
1 'polypeptide(L)'
;MVKMSTDIEAALRIHEALEKFNVKLTPDDVRQRWRIFQVPKDIDTELEQARENWALTEKGFSKDMADEMELFLETLDDIEGTILTFYRFNDLSKCHEIYANAQSVNERLRDASTAAKQFNAREVLLGVEEVTDYSRVGTLAKEWEPYNNFWKIAHDWVLDEPKWRHGRFDSIDAGDMDNKVGSGGKQLHKILRQLSSTPENATLIEVAGEVKKQLEDFEPYVPIVMALRNPGMRERHWEAVGQLLAREDEEPVKVGPSYADDNMDGSTNFNLEALLGMGILKVTDKVAEVGERSAKEFSIEKQLRGMQEAWQTVEFDCRETYRNTGTYILKGSEEASMLLDEHI
;
A
#
# COMPACT_ATOMS: atom_id res chain seq x y z
N MET A 1 -23.93 0.79 46.40
CA MET A 1 -23.70 0.32 47.79
C MET A 1 -24.80 0.75 48.77
N VAL A 2 -25.17 2.05 48.86
CA VAL A 2 -26.15 2.57 49.85
C VAL A 2 -27.53 1.90 49.80
N LYS A 3 -28.06 1.63 48.60
CA LYS A 3 -29.38 1.00 48.41
C LYS A 3 -29.43 -0.47 48.87
N MET A 4 -28.41 -1.26 48.57
CA MET A 4 -28.35 -2.66 49.04
C MET A 4 -28.17 -2.75 50.56
N SER A 5 -27.41 -1.84 51.17
CA SER A 5 -27.26 -1.80 52.63
C SER A 5 -28.59 -1.53 53.34
N THR A 6 -29.39 -0.62 52.78
CA THR A 6 -30.72 -0.28 53.31
C THR A 6 -31.71 -1.43 53.13
N ASP A 7 -31.65 -2.14 52.00
CA ASP A 7 -32.48 -3.33 51.74
C ASP A 7 -32.10 -4.52 52.66
N ILE A 8 -30.80 -4.72 52.91
CA ILE A 8 -30.27 -5.74 53.85
C ILE A 8 -30.75 -5.44 55.28
N GLU A 9 -30.61 -4.19 55.74
CA GLU A 9 -31.10 -3.78 57.07
C GLU A 9 -32.62 -3.96 57.20
N ALA A 10 -33.38 -3.61 56.16
CA ALA A 10 -34.83 -3.81 56.16
C ALA A 10 -35.20 -5.30 56.25
N ALA A 11 -34.52 -6.16 55.49
CA ALA A 11 -34.73 -7.61 55.54
C ALA A 11 -34.39 -8.20 56.91
N LEU A 12 -33.28 -7.78 57.52
CA LEU A 12 -32.88 -8.22 58.86
C LEU A 12 -33.89 -7.78 59.93
N ARG A 13 -34.42 -6.55 59.85
CA ARG A 13 -35.48 -6.06 60.75
C ARG A 13 -36.78 -6.85 60.62
N ILE A 14 -37.14 -7.28 59.40
CA ILE A 14 -38.31 -8.13 59.17
C ILE A 14 -38.09 -9.50 59.85
N HIS A 15 -36.92 -10.10 59.70
CA HIS A 15 -36.59 -11.36 60.36
C HIS A 15 -36.59 -11.24 61.90
N GLU A 16 -36.06 -10.15 62.46
CA GLU A 16 -36.13 -9.87 63.91
C GLU A 16 -37.57 -9.72 64.42
N ALA A 17 -38.44 -9.05 63.64
CA ALA A 17 -39.85 -8.93 63.98
C ALA A 17 -40.54 -10.30 63.99
N LEU A 18 -40.28 -11.15 62.99
CA LEU A 18 -40.83 -12.51 62.90
C LEU A 18 -40.39 -13.40 64.07
N GLU A 19 -39.14 -13.29 64.53
CA GLU A 19 -38.64 -13.94 65.74
C GLU A 19 -39.36 -13.45 67.00
N LYS A 20 -39.53 -12.13 67.14
CA LYS A 20 -40.20 -11.52 68.30
C LYS A 20 -41.64 -12.02 68.48
N PHE A 21 -42.32 -12.37 67.39
CA PHE A 21 -43.67 -12.93 67.40
C PHE A 21 -43.71 -14.47 67.40
N ASN A 22 -42.57 -15.15 67.60
CA ASN A 22 -42.44 -16.62 67.61
C ASN A 22 -42.98 -17.32 66.35
N VAL A 23 -42.83 -16.68 65.19
CA VAL A 23 -43.22 -17.28 63.90
C VAL A 23 -42.23 -18.41 63.56
N LYS A 24 -42.74 -19.61 63.25
CA LYS A 24 -41.91 -20.72 62.79
C LYS A 24 -41.36 -20.43 61.39
N LEU A 25 -40.08 -20.11 61.30
CA LEU A 25 -39.34 -19.95 60.05
C LEU A 25 -38.92 -21.32 59.51
N THR A 26 -38.86 -21.45 58.18
CA THR A 26 -38.32 -22.66 57.56
C THR A 26 -36.78 -22.69 57.72
N PRO A 27 -36.15 -23.87 57.63
CA PRO A 27 -34.68 -23.96 57.59
C PRO A 27 -34.06 -23.13 56.45
N ASP A 28 -34.81 -22.90 55.37
CA ASP A 28 -34.34 -22.09 54.26
C ASP A 28 -34.31 -20.59 54.58
N ASP A 29 -35.39 -20.07 55.19
CA ASP A 29 -35.48 -18.66 55.61
C ASP A 29 -34.36 -18.29 56.60
N VAL A 30 -34.05 -19.20 57.53
CA VAL A 30 -32.95 -19.01 58.49
C VAL A 30 -31.61 -18.97 57.76
N ARG A 31 -31.37 -19.86 56.79
CA ARG A 31 -30.14 -19.84 55.99
C ARG A 31 -30.03 -18.57 55.15
N GLN A 32 -31.12 -18.10 54.55
CA GLN A 32 -31.13 -16.88 53.75
C GLN A 32 -30.81 -15.64 54.59
N ARG A 33 -31.37 -15.52 55.80
CA ARG A 33 -31.04 -14.44 56.75
C ARG A 33 -29.54 -14.38 57.03
N TRP A 34 -28.93 -15.51 57.40
CA TRP A 34 -27.50 -15.57 57.70
C TRP A 34 -26.64 -15.31 56.47
N ARG A 35 -27.06 -15.78 55.30
CA ARG A 35 -26.38 -15.49 54.03
C ARG A 35 -26.40 -14.00 53.71
N ILE A 36 -27.55 -13.34 53.80
CA ILE A 36 -27.71 -11.90 53.55
C ILE A 36 -26.86 -11.08 54.54
N PHE A 37 -26.80 -11.50 55.81
CA PHE A 37 -25.95 -10.89 56.83
C PHE A 37 -24.45 -11.06 56.52
N GLN A 38 -24.04 -12.21 55.97
CA GLN A 38 -22.64 -12.53 55.69
C GLN A 38 -22.10 -11.86 54.41
N VAL A 39 -22.93 -11.70 53.38
CA VAL A 39 -22.54 -11.20 52.05
C VAL A 39 -21.69 -9.91 52.07
N PRO A 40 -21.99 -8.87 52.87
CA PRO A 40 -21.14 -7.68 52.93
C PRO A 40 -19.69 -7.98 53.38
N LYS A 41 -19.52 -8.89 54.35
CA LYS A 41 -18.20 -9.30 54.83
C LYS A 41 -17.46 -10.14 53.78
N ASP A 42 -18.17 -11.04 53.10
CA ASP A 42 -17.59 -11.83 52.01
C ASP A 42 -17.12 -10.90 50.87
N ILE A 43 -17.93 -9.90 50.50
CA ILE A 43 -17.57 -8.88 49.49
C ILE A 43 -16.35 -8.08 49.94
N ASP A 44 -16.30 -7.66 51.21
CA ASP A 44 -15.16 -6.90 51.74
C ASP A 44 -13.86 -7.72 51.71
N THR A 45 -13.95 -9.00 52.09
CA THR A 45 -12.82 -9.94 52.03
C THR A 45 -12.34 -10.16 50.59
N GLU A 46 -13.26 -10.35 49.65
CA GLU A 46 -12.95 -10.47 48.21
C GLU A 46 -12.35 -9.17 47.64
N LEU A 47 -12.83 -8.01 48.09
CA LEU A 47 -12.27 -6.72 47.71
C LEU A 47 -10.85 -6.50 48.25
N GLU A 48 -10.58 -6.90 49.49
CA GLU A 48 -9.23 -6.87 50.06
C GLU A 48 -8.28 -7.78 49.27
N GLN A 49 -8.67 -9.03 49.01
CA GLN A 49 -7.88 -9.96 48.19
C GLN A 49 -7.67 -9.43 46.76
N ALA A 50 -8.71 -8.86 46.14
CA ALA A 50 -8.60 -8.25 44.82
C ALA A 50 -7.65 -7.05 44.81
N ARG A 51 -7.63 -6.22 45.87
CA ARG A 51 -6.71 -5.09 46.02
C ARG A 51 -5.27 -5.54 46.22
N GLU A 52 -5.03 -6.57 47.04
CA GLU A 52 -3.70 -7.15 47.22
C GLU A 52 -3.17 -7.74 45.92
N ASN A 53 -4.00 -8.53 45.23
CA ASN A 53 -3.67 -9.08 43.93
C ASN A 53 -3.40 -7.99 42.89
N TRP A 54 -4.24 -6.96 42.85
CA TRP A 54 -4.02 -5.79 42.00
C TRP A 54 -2.65 -5.18 42.25
N ALA A 55 -2.33 -4.84 43.50
CA ALA A 55 -1.06 -4.21 43.85
C ALA A 55 0.17 -5.07 43.50
N LEU A 56 0.06 -6.39 43.69
CA LEU A 56 1.12 -7.34 43.29
C LEU A 56 1.28 -7.38 41.77
N THR A 57 0.19 -7.48 41.02
CA THR A 57 0.23 -7.52 39.55
C THR A 57 0.71 -6.21 38.95
N GLU A 58 0.28 -5.07 39.48
CA GLU A 58 0.70 -3.73 39.07
C GLU A 58 2.22 -3.56 39.24
N LYS A 59 2.75 -3.97 40.38
CA LYS A 59 4.20 -3.96 40.63
C LYS A 59 4.95 -4.89 39.66
N GLY A 60 4.39 -6.06 39.35
CA GLY A 60 4.94 -6.98 38.35
C GLY A 60 5.02 -6.33 36.96
N PHE A 61 3.89 -5.82 36.47
CA PHE A 61 3.83 -5.14 35.17
C PHE A 61 4.72 -3.90 35.09
N SER A 62 4.81 -3.11 36.15
CA SER A 62 5.70 -1.95 36.19
C SER A 62 7.17 -2.36 36.08
N LYS A 63 7.58 -3.47 36.72
CA LYS A 63 8.93 -4.00 36.59
C LYS A 63 9.19 -4.53 35.18
N ASP A 64 8.30 -5.39 34.66
CA ASP A 64 8.46 -5.97 33.33
C ASP A 64 8.51 -4.87 32.25
N MET A 65 7.72 -3.81 32.43
CA MET A 65 7.75 -2.64 31.57
C MET A 65 9.09 -1.90 31.64
N ALA A 66 9.67 -1.72 32.83
CA ALA A 66 10.98 -1.08 32.97
C ALA A 66 12.08 -1.89 32.27
N ASP A 67 12.06 -3.22 32.42
CA ASP A 67 12.99 -4.13 31.76
C ASP A 67 12.83 -4.06 30.21
N GLU A 68 11.60 -4.01 29.70
CA GLU A 68 11.32 -3.82 28.27
C GLU A 68 11.78 -2.45 27.74
N MET A 69 11.64 -1.39 28.54
CA MET A 69 12.09 -0.04 28.18
C MET A 69 13.62 0.06 28.11
N GLU A 70 14.35 -0.65 28.97
CA GLU A 70 15.82 -0.72 28.92
C GLU A 70 16.29 -1.42 27.63
N LEU A 71 15.71 -2.59 27.32
CA LEU A 71 16.01 -3.32 26.08
C LEU A 71 15.64 -2.50 24.82
N PHE A 72 14.59 -1.70 24.90
CA PHE A 72 14.18 -0.81 23.83
C PHE A 72 15.25 0.25 23.52
N LEU A 73 15.92 0.81 24.54
CA LEU A 73 17.01 1.76 24.33
C LEU A 73 18.20 1.11 23.60
N GLU A 74 18.58 -0.10 24.00
CA GLU A 74 19.61 -0.88 23.29
C GLU A 74 19.22 -1.12 21.82
N THR A 75 17.95 -1.44 21.58
CA THR A 75 17.42 -1.62 20.22
C THR A 75 17.56 -0.35 19.38
N LEU A 76 17.33 0.83 19.96
CA LEU A 76 17.51 2.12 19.27
C LEU A 76 18.99 2.40 18.97
N ASP A 77 19.89 2.09 19.90
CA ASP A 77 21.34 2.22 19.69
C ASP A 77 21.81 1.31 18.55
N ASP A 78 21.31 0.07 18.49
CA ASP A 78 21.63 -0.86 17.40
C ASP A 78 21.06 -0.39 16.05
N ILE A 79 19.87 0.22 16.04
CA ILE A 79 19.29 0.80 14.81
C ILE A 79 20.16 1.97 14.33
N GLU A 80 20.52 2.89 15.23
CA GLU A 80 21.38 4.03 14.92
C GLU A 80 22.75 3.58 14.40
N GLY A 81 23.38 2.60 15.07
CA GLY A 81 24.62 1.99 14.62
C GLY A 81 24.51 1.37 13.22
N THR A 82 23.38 0.72 12.93
CA THR A 82 23.10 0.17 11.59
C THR A 82 22.94 1.28 10.55
N ILE A 83 22.18 2.34 10.83
CA ILE A 83 22.00 3.50 9.95
C ILE A 83 23.35 4.13 9.61
N LEU A 84 24.24 4.28 10.61
CA LEU A 84 25.60 4.77 10.42
C LEU A 84 26.46 3.84 9.55
N THR A 85 26.08 2.60 9.25
CA THR A 85 26.84 1.82 8.26
C THR A 85 26.48 2.21 6.82
N PHE A 86 25.31 2.81 6.58
CA PHE A 86 24.78 3.03 5.24
C PHE A 86 25.52 4.11 4.43
N TYR A 87 26.21 5.05 5.08
CA TYR A 87 27.05 6.03 4.37
C TYR A 87 28.24 5.37 3.64
N ARG A 88 28.62 4.15 4.02
CA ARG A 88 29.76 3.41 3.43
C ARG A 88 29.37 2.59 2.21
N PHE A 89 28.09 2.31 2.03
CA PHE A 89 27.65 1.52 0.90
C PHE A 89 27.72 2.36 -0.36
N ASN A 90 28.56 1.94 -1.32
CA ASN A 90 28.79 2.63 -2.57
C ASN A 90 28.78 1.71 -3.80
N ASP A 91 28.37 0.45 -3.62
CA ASP A 91 28.46 -0.59 -4.64
C ASP A 91 27.07 -0.97 -5.15
N LEU A 92 26.73 -0.53 -6.37
CA LEU A 92 25.47 -0.87 -7.02
C LEU A 92 25.35 -2.36 -7.37
N SER A 93 26.46 -3.11 -7.47
CA SER A 93 26.39 -4.56 -7.73
C SER A 93 25.79 -5.33 -6.56
N LYS A 94 25.88 -4.77 -5.35
CA LYS A 94 25.30 -5.31 -4.11
C LYS A 94 23.97 -4.66 -3.73
N CYS A 95 23.37 -3.89 -4.65
CA CYS A 95 22.16 -3.12 -4.37
C CYS A 95 21.03 -3.99 -3.80
N HIS A 96 20.87 -5.23 -4.27
CA HIS A 96 19.86 -6.15 -3.75
C HIS A 96 20.07 -6.51 -2.27
N GLU A 97 21.30 -6.84 -1.87
CA GLU A 97 21.65 -7.14 -0.47
C GLU A 97 21.50 -5.91 0.42
N ILE A 98 21.95 -4.75 -0.07
CA ILE A 98 21.87 -3.48 0.65
C ILE A 98 20.40 -3.07 0.86
N TYR A 99 19.56 -3.25 -0.16
CA TYR A 99 18.13 -2.97 -0.06
C TYR A 99 17.41 -3.94 0.89
N ALA A 100 17.79 -5.22 0.91
CA ALA A 100 17.27 -6.18 1.88
C ALA A 100 17.62 -5.76 3.33
N ASN A 101 18.85 -5.31 3.57
CA ASN A 101 19.24 -4.74 4.85
C ASN A 101 18.44 -3.47 5.18
N ALA A 102 18.17 -2.62 4.18
CA ALA A 102 17.33 -1.43 4.36
C ALA A 102 15.89 -1.80 4.76
N GLN A 103 15.32 -2.87 4.20
CA GLN A 103 14.01 -3.38 4.61
C GLN A 103 14.02 -3.87 6.05
N SER A 104 15.08 -4.56 6.48
CA SER A 104 15.23 -4.96 7.89
C SER A 104 15.25 -3.74 8.84
N VAL A 105 15.92 -2.66 8.47
CA VAL A 105 15.91 -1.40 9.26
C VAL A 105 14.52 -0.76 9.28
N ASN A 106 13.79 -0.76 8.15
CA ASN A 106 12.40 -0.26 8.10
C ASN A 106 11.48 -1.03 9.05
N GLU A 107 11.59 -2.35 9.06
CA GLU A 107 10.80 -3.20 9.96
C GLU A 107 11.12 -2.90 11.42
N ARG A 108 12.41 -2.84 11.79
CA ARG A 108 12.86 -2.51 13.14
C ARG A 108 12.38 -1.12 13.60
N LEU A 109 12.42 -0.10 12.74
CA LEU A 109 11.91 1.24 13.05
C LEU A 109 10.38 1.26 13.21
N ARG A 110 9.65 0.49 12.39
CA ARG A 110 8.19 0.36 12.51
C ARG A 110 7.79 -0.32 13.81
N ASP A 111 8.49 -1.39 14.17
CA ASP A 111 8.27 -2.13 15.40
C ASP A 111 8.62 -1.25 16.60
N ALA A 112 9.73 -0.50 16.54
CA ALA A 112 10.09 0.47 17.57
C ALA A 112 9.04 1.58 17.74
N SER A 113 8.49 2.10 16.64
CA SER A 113 7.38 3.07 16.69
C SER A 113 6.11 2.49 17.32
N THR A 114 5.85 1.21 17.09
CA THR A 114 4.70 0.50 17.67
C THR A 114 4.92 0.26 19.17
N ALA A 115 6.11 -0.17 19.57
CA ALA A 115 6.50 -0.36 20.96
C ALA A 115 6.42 0.95 21.76
N ALA A 116 6.94 2.07 21.22
CA ALA A 116 6.85 3.39 21.84
C ALA A 116 5.40 3.78 22.16
N LYS A 117 4.47 3.60 21.22
CA LYS A 117 3.03 3.85 21.44
C LYS A 117 2.44 2.93 22.50
N GLN A 118 2.87 1.67 22.51
CA GLN A 118 2.42 0.70 23.50
C GLN A 118 2.91 1.06 24.90
N PHE A 119 4.17 1.49 25.06
CA PHE A 119 4.70 1.96 26.33
C PHE A 119 3.93 3.18 26.83
N ASN A 120 3.73 4.21 26.01
CA ASN A 120 2.94 5.37 26.44
C ASN A 120 1.51 4.98 26.84
N ALA A 121 0.87 4.02 26.14
CA ALA A 121 -0.45 3.53 26.52
C ALA A 121 -0.42 2.81 27.88
N ARG A 122 0.64 2.04 28.18
CA ARG A 122 0.82 1.37 29.48
C ARG A 122 1.12 2.36 30.60
N GLU A 123 1.93 3.39 30.37
CA GLU A 123 2.21 4.46 31.33
C GLU A 123 0.94 5.19 31.77
N VAL A 124 0.07 5.50 30.81
CA VAL A 124 -1.23 6.10 31.09
C VAL A 124 -2.11 5.18 31.94
N LEU A 125 -2.12 3.87 31.66
CA LEU A 125 -2.88 2.89 32.46
C LEU A 125 -2.35 2.75 33.89
N LEU A 126 -1.03 2.89 34.07
CA LEU A 126 -0.36 2.88 35.37
C LEU A 126 -0.43 4.23 36.10
N GLY A 127 -1.08 5.24 35.52
CA GLY A 127 -1.27 6.56 36.15
C GLY A 127 0.00 7.40 36.22
N VAL A 128 0.98 7.15 35.35
CA VAL A 128 2.16 8.01 35.22
C VAL A 128 1.72 9.38 34.66
N GLU A 129 1.97 10.46 35.41
CA GLU A 129 1.52 11.81 35.05
C GLU A 129 2.19 12.35 33.79
N GLU A 130 3.47 12.03 33.59
CA GLU A 130 4.26 12.42 32.43
C GLU A 130 4.70 11.17 31.66
N VAL A 131 4.11 10.97 30.46
CA VAL A 131 4.50 9.87 29.58
C VAL A 131 5.93 10.06 29.06
N THR A 132 6.65 8.97 28.90
CA THR A 132 8.03 8.98 28.41
C THR A 132 8.09 9.50 26.98
N ASP A 133 9.04 10.41 26.70
CA ASP A 133 9.26 10.93 25.35
C ASP A 133 10.06 9.94 24.49
N TYR A 134 9.41 9.41 23.45
CA TYR A 134 10.03 8.56 22.44
C TYR A 134 10.34 9.29 21.12
N SER A 135 10.50 10.62 21.16
CA SER A 135 10.83 11.44 19.99
C SER A 135 12.07 10.96 19.22
N ARG A 136 13.04 10.31 19.89
CA ARG A 136 14.23 9.69 19.29
C ARG A 136 13.88 8.74 18.14
N VAL A 137 12.79 7.96 18.25
CA VAL A 137 12.34 7.05 17.17
C VAL A 137 12.00 7.85 15.91
N GLY A 138 11.31 8.98 16.08
CA GLY A 138 10.95 9.88 14.98
C GLY A 138 12.16 10.57 14.38
N THR A 139 13.17 10.91 15.18
CA THR A 139 14.45 11.46 14.71
C THR A 139 15.20 10.44 13.87
N LEU A 140 15.39 9.21 14.38
CA LEU A 140 16.04 8.13 13.64
C LEU A 140 15.32 7.81 12.33
N ALA A 141 13.98 7.79 12.34
CA ALA A 141 13.19 7.58 11.12
C ALA A 141 13.41 8.68 10.07
N LYS A 142 13.56 9.94 10.49
CA LYS A 142 13.84 11.06 9.58
C LYS A 142 15.27 11.01 9.03
N GLU A 143 16.23 10.63 9.86
CA GLU A 143 17.63 10.46 9.43
C GLU A 143 17.77 9.27 8.47
N TRP A 144 16.99 8.21 8.69
CA TRP A 144 16.95 7.02 7.85
C TRP A 144 16.28 7.23 6.47
N GLU A 145 15.25 8.07 6.41
CA GLU A 145 14.43 8.33 5.21
C GLU A 145 15.24 8.48 3.91
N PRO A 146 16.26 9.36 3.80
CA PRO A 146 17.00 9.55 2.55
C PRO A 146 17.77 8.31 2.11
N TYR A 147 18.35 7.54 3.03
CA TYR A 147 19.08 6.30 2.73
C TYR A 147 18.12 5.23 2.18
N ASN A 148 17.01 5.01 2.87
CA ASN A 148 15.99 4.05 2.44
C ASN A 148 15.44 4.38 1.05
N ASN A 149 15.06 5.64 0.84
CA ASN A 149 14.45 6.06 -0.42
C ASN A 149 15.46 5.96 -1.58
N PHE A 150 16.73 6.30 -1.35
CA PHE A 150 17.77 6.12 -2.34
C PHE A 150 17.94 4.65 -2.73
N TRP A 151 18.17 3.77 -1.76
CA TRP A 151 18.42 2.36 -2.03
C TRP A 151 17.21 1.66 -2.64
N LYS A 152 15.99 2.12 -2.34
CA LYS A 152 14.78 1.68 -3.04
C LYS A 152 14.82 2.05 -4.52
N ILE A 153 15.06 3.32 -4.84
CA ILE A 153 15.10 3.78 -6.24
C ILE A 153 16.23 3.08 -7.00
N ALA A 154 17.41 2.94 -6.38
CA ALA A 154 18.53 2.24 -6.99
C ALA A 154 18.22 0.75 -7.23
N HIS A 155 17.55 0.09 -6.29
CA HIS A 155 17.18 -1.32 -6.41
C HIS A 155 16.15 -1.53 -7.52
N ASP A 156 15.09 -0.73 -7.53
CA ASP A 156 14.06 -0.75 -8.57
C ASP A 156 14.71 -0.49 -9.95
N TRP A 157 15.59 0.50 -10.06
CA TRP A 157 16.32 0.82 -11.29
C TRP A 157 17.20 -0.31 -11.80
N VAL A 158 18.03 -0.90 -10.93
CA VAL A 158 18.93 -2.02 -11.28
C VAL A 158 18.15 -3.25 -11.75
N LEU A 159 16.94 -3.46 -11.22
CA LEU A 159 16.07 -4.56 -11.64
C LEU A 159 15.29 -4.26 -12.93
N ASP A 160 14.84 -3.03 -13.12
CA ASP A 160 13.88 -2.70 -14.17
C ASP A 160 14.54 -2.18 -15.44
N GLU A 161 15.66 -1.46 -15.37
CA GLU A 161 16.37 -0.97 -16.56
C GLU A 161 16.73 -2.10 -17.54
N PRO A 162 17.32 -3.23 -17.09
CA PRO A 162 17.66 -4.31 -18.02
C PRO A 162 16.42 -4.95 -18.64
N LYS A 163 15.30 -5.01 -17.90
CA LYS A 163 14.03 -5.55 -18.41
C LYS A 163 13.40 -4.61 -19.43
N TRP A 164 13.43 -3.31 -19.20
CA TRP A 164 12.91 -2.33 -20.15
C TRP A 164 13.77 -2.25 -21.41
N ARG A 165 15.09 -2.37 -21.25
CA ARG A 165 16.05 -2.22 -22.34
C ARG A 165 16.19 -3.45 -23.21
N HIS A 166 16.35 -4.62 -22.59
CA HIS A 166 16.66 -5.88 -23.26
C HIS A 166 15.54 -6.91 -23.18
N GLY A 167 14.55 -6.71 -22.30
CA GLY A 167 13.37 -7.57 -22.23
C GLY A 167 12.43 -7.37 -23.41
N ARG A 168 11.39 -8.20 -23.49
CA ARG A 168 10.38 -8.11 -24.55
C ARG A 168 9.71 -6.75 -24.53
N PHE A 169 9.72 -6.04 -25.64
CA PHE A 169 9.05 -4.74 -25.74
C PHE A 169 7.56 -4.86 -25.35
N ASP A 170 6.91 -5.95 -25.75
CA ASP A 170 5.49 -6.19 -25.45
C ASP A 170 5.15 -6.43 -23.98
N SER A 171 6.15 -6.70 -23.15
CA SER A 171 5.98 -6.91 -21.71
C SER A 171 6.14 -5.62 -20.89
N ILE A 172 6.61 -4.55 -21.52
CA ILE A 172 6.85 -3.27 -20.83
C ILE A 172 5.50 -2.63 -20.51
N ASP A 173 5.29 -2.34 -19.23
CA ASP A 173 4.25 -1.42 -18.77
C ASP A 173 4.80 0.00 -18.88
N ALA A 174 4.35 0.72 -19.91
CA ALA A 174 4.85 2.06 -20.19
C ALA A 174 4.42 3.08 -19.10
N GLY A 175 3.26 2.88 -18.46
CA GLY A 175 2.78 3.75 -17.40
C GLY A 175 3.56 3.58 -16.11
N ASP A 176 3.88 2.34 -15.72
CA ASP A 176 4.76 2.08 -14.58
C ASP A 176 6.17 2.65 -14.81
N MET A 177 6.72 2.45 -16.01
CA MET A 177 8.03 2.97 -16.39
C MET A 177 8.08 4.50 -16.34
N ASP A 178 7.10 5.21 -16.92
CA ASP A 178 7.00 6.68 -16.87
C ASP A 178 6.94 7.20 -15.43
N ASN A 179 6.12 6.56 -14.60
CA ASN A 179 6.01 6.90 -13.18
C ASN A 179 7.33 6.69 -12.45
N LYS A 180 8.01 5.54 -12.64
CA LYS A 180 9.26 5.22 -11.96
C LYS A 180 10.41 6.14 -12.40
N VAL A 181 10.55 6.38 -13.71
CA VAL A 181 11.60 7.25 -14.24
C VAL A 181 11.35 8.71 -13.84
N GLY A 182 10.15 9.21 -14.10
CA GLY A 182 9.79 10.61 -13.82
C GLY A 182 9.74 10.94 -12.33
N SER A 183 9.21 10.05 -11.48
CA SER A 183 9.20 10.27 -10.03
C SER A 183 10.57 10.00 -9.39
N GLY A 184 11.31 9.01 -9.88
CA GLY A 184 12.64 8.65 -9.40
C GLY A 184 13.63 9.81 -9.56
N GLY A 185 13.69 10.45 -10.73
CA GLY A 185 14.56 11.61 -10.95
C GLY A 185 14.28 12.78 -9.99
N LYS A 186 12.99 13.10 -9.77
CA LYS A 186 12.57 14.16 -8.82
C LYS A 186 12.92 13.80 -7.37
N GLN A 187 12.70 12.55 -6.97
CA GLN A 187 13.03 12.07 -5.63
C GLN A 187 14.54 12.08 -5.39
N LEU A 188 15.35 11.62 -6.35
CA LEU A 188 16.82 11.66 -6.25
C LEU A 188 17.35 13.08 -6.10
N HIS A 189 16.76 14.07 -6.79
CA HIS A 189 17.14 15.47 -6.59
C HIS A 189 16.92 15.94 -5.14
N LYS A 190 15.78 15.58 -4.53
CA LYS A 190 15.50 15.87 -3.10
C LYS A 190 16.48 15.13 -2.18
N ILE A 191 16.72 13.84 -2.44
CA ILE A 191 17.58 12.99 -1.62
C ILE A 191 19.02 13.49 -1.65
N LEU A 192 19.57 13.82 -2.82
CA LEU A 192 20.92 14.38 -2.96
C LEU A 192 21.08 15.67 -2.13
N ARG A 193 20.06 16.53 -2.10
CA ARG A 193 20.05 17.73 -1.25
C ARG A 193 20.02 17.37 0.24
N GLN A 194 19.23 16.37 0.64
CA GLN A 194 19.17 15.91 2.03
C GLN A 194 20.49 15.28 2.48
N LEU A 195 21.13 14.47 1.64
CA LEU A 195 22.40 13.82 1.97
C LEU A 195 23.57 14.80 2.01
N SER A 196 23.51 15.89 1.23
CA SER A 196 24.57 16.91 1.16
C SER A 196 24.81 17.69 2.46
N SER A 197 23.89 17.62 3.44
CA SER A 197 24.11 18.25 4.75
C SER A 197 25.16 17.54 5.60
N THR A 198 25.54 16.32 5.24
CA THR A 198 26.40 15.44 6.04
C THR A 198 27.64 15.04 5.22
N PRO A 199 28.85 15.54 5.56
CA PRO A 199 30.06 15.29 4.77
C PRO A 199 30.41 13.81 4.56
N GLU A 200 30.07 12.95 5.51
CA GLU A 200 30.32 11.50 5.47
C GLU A 200 29.62 10.80 4.31
N ASN A 201 28.56 11.42 3.77
CA ASN A 201 27.77 10.88 2.65
C ASN A 201 28.41 11.10 1.27
N ALA A 202 29.63 11.64 1.19
CA ALA A 202 30.27 11.96 -0.10
C ALA A 202 30.23 10.79 -1.10
N THR A 203 30.58 9.57 -0.67
CA THR A 203 30.56 8.39 -1.56
C THR A 203 29.15 7.97 -1.97
N LEU A 204 28.18 8.06 -1.05
CA LEU A 204 26.78 7.78 -1.34
C LEU A 204 26.18 8.80 -2.33
N ILE A 205 26.58 10.07 -2.21
CA ILE A 205 26.18 11.16 -3.11
C ILE A 205 26.70 10.91 -4.53
N GLU A 206 27.93 10.41 -4.69
CA GLU A 206 28.48 10.04 -5.99
C GLU A 206 27.63 8.95 -6.66
N VAL A 207 27.30 7.88 -5.93
CA VAL A 207 26.48 6.78 -6.46
C VAL A 207 25.06 7.23 -6.75
N ALA A 208 24.46 8.05 -5.88
CA ALA A 208 23.15 8.62 -6.13
C ALA A 208 23.14 9.56 -7.34
N GLY A 209 24.24 10.28 -7.58
CA GLY A 209 24.45 11.08 -8.77
C GLY A 209 24.53 10.24 -10.04
N GLU A 210 25.19 9.09 -9.98
CA GLU A 210 25.28 8.14 -11.10
C GLU A 210 23.91 7.55 -11.45
N VAL A 211 23.15 7.05 -10.46
CA VAL A 211 21.79 6.54 -10.70
C VAL A 211 20.88 7.64 -11.26
N LYS A 212 21.00 8.86 -10.74
CA LYS A 212 20.24 10.02 -11.26
C LYS A 212 20.57 10.29 -12.73
N LYS A 213 21.86 10.27 -13.09
CA LYS A 213 22.30 10.47 -14.46
C LYS A 213 21.77 9.37 -15.38
N GLN A 214 21.81 8.11 -14.95
CA GLN A 214 21.25 7.00 -15.73
C GLN A 214 19.75 7.16 -16.00
N LEU A 215 18.98 7.64 -15.01
CA LEU A 215 17.57 7.97 -15.18
C LEU A 215 17.36 9.15 -16.16
N GLU A 216 18.17 10.20 -16.06
CA GLU A 216 18.12 11.35 -16.99
C GLU A 216 18.50 10.95 -18.42
N ASP A 217 19.48 10.06 -18.59
CA ASP A 217 19.88 9.52 -19.89
C ASP A 217 18.81 8.59 -20.50
N PHE A 218 17.96 7.98 -19.66
CA PHE A 218 16.85 7.11 -20.07
C PHE A 218 15.53 7.86 -20.30
N GLU A 219 15.33 9.02 -19.67
CA GLU A 219 14.12 9.84 -19.79
C GLU A 219 13.67 10.09 -21.25
N PRO A 220 14.56 10.36 -22.22
CA PRO A 220 14.16 10.53 -23.63
C PRO A 220 13.53 9.30 -24.28
N TYR A 221 13.71 8.10 -23.71
CA TYR A 221 13.16 6.85 -24.25
C TYR A 221 11.71 6.63 -23.81
N VAL A 222 11.32 7.21 -22.67
CA VAL A 222 10.00 7.03 -22.06
C VAL A 222 8.86 7.42 -23.02
N PRO A 223 8.87 8.60 -23.68
CA PRO A 223 7.80 8.98 -24.61
C PRO A 223 7.63 8.03 -25.80
N ILE A 224 8.75 7.44 -26.28
CA ILE A 224 8.74 6.50 -27.40
C ILE A 224 8.03 5.22 -27.00
N VAL A 225 8.38 4.66 -25.83
CA VAL A 225 7.73 3.47 -25.30
C VAL A 225 6.26 3.76 -25.01
N MET A 226 5.93 4.90 -24.42
CA MET A 226 4.53 5.32 -24.18
C MET A 226 3.70 5.38 -25.47
N ALA A 227 4.25 5.94 -26.55
CA ALA A 227 3.58 6.00 -27.83
C ALA A 227 3.36 4.62 -28.46
N LEU A 228 4.36 3.74 -28.39
CA LEU A 228 4.37 2.44 -29.05
C LEU A 228 3.72 1.30 -28.24
N ARG A 229 3.58 1.46 -26.92
CA ARG A 229 2.90 0.49 -26.03
C ARG A 229 1.42 0.79 -25.85
N ASN A 230 0.89 1.71 -26.66
CA ASN A 230 -0.53 1.98 -26.71
C ASN A 230 -1.31 0.74 -27.22
N PRO A 231 -2.38 0.29 -26.53
CA PRO A 231 -3.24 -0.81 -26.97
C PRO A 231 -3.85 -0.64 -28.38
N GLY A 232 -3.92 0.59 -28.87
CA GLY A 232 -4.37 0.91 -30.23
C GLY A 232 -3.37 0.57 -31.35
N MET A 233 -2.14 0.19 -31.02
CA MET A 233 -1.13 -0.16 -32.01
C MET A 233 -1.53 -1.42 -32.78
N ARG A 234 -1.46 -1.33 -34.11
CA ARG A 234 -1.82 -2.36 -35.09
C ARG A 234 -0.73 -2.43 -36.15
N GLU A 235 -0.74 -3.46 -36.98
CA GLU A 235 0.27 -3.65 -38.04
C GLU A 235 0.47 -2.39 -38.90
N ARG A 236 -0.62 -1.74 -39.35
CA ARG A 236 -0.57 -0.47 -40.09
C ARG A 236 0.20 0.66 -39.39
N HIS A 237 0.16 0.70 -38.06
CA HIS A 237 0.87 1.70 -37.26
C HIS A 237 2.37 1.37 -37.19
N TRP A 238 2.69 0.08 -37.06
CA TRP A 238 4.05 -0.42 -37.08
C TRP A 238 4.72 -0.26 -38.44
N GLU A 239 4.01 -0.51 -39.54
CA GLU A 239 4.45 -0.20 -40.90
C GLU A 239 4.76 1.30 -41.07
N ALA A 240 3.92 2.18 -40.53
CA ALA A 240 4.16 3.62 -40.56
C ALA A 240 5.43 3.99 -39.76
N VAL A 241 5.66 3.38 -38.60
CA VAL A 241 6.92 3.56 -37.84
C VAL A 241 8.11 3.04 -38.64
N GLY A 242 7.99 1.89 -39.29
CA GLY A 242 9.01 1.32 -40.17
C GLY A 242 9.39 2.23 -41.34
N GLN A 243 8.40 2.90 -41.95
CA GLN A 243 8.62 3.91 -42.99
C GLN A 243 9.35 5.15 -42.47
N LEU A 244 9.06 5.59 -41.24
CA LEU A 244 9.74 6.72 -40.61
C LEU A 244 11.22 6.44 -40.33
N LEU A 245 11.57 5.19 -40.07
CA LEU A 245 12.94 4.74 -39.80
C LEU A 245 13.75 4.48 -41.08
N ALA A 246 13.08 4.21 -42.19
CA ALA A 246 13.74 4.00 -43.49
C ALA A 246 14.29 5.30 -44.07
N ARG A 247 15.36 5.20 -44.86
CA ARG A 247 15.84 6.31 -45.70
C ARG A 247 14.90 6.47 -46.91
N GLU A 248 14.90 7.65 -47.54
CA GLU A 248 13.99 7.98 -48.66
C GLU A 248 14.02 6.98 -49.83
N ASP A 249 15.14 6.24 -50.01
CA ASP A 249 15.35 5.27 -51.09
C ASP A 249 15.39 3.79 -50.61
N GLU A 250 15.05 3.52 -49.35
CA GLU A 250 15.12 2.18 -48.76
C GLU A 250 13.73 1.59 -48.49
N GLU A 251 13.63 0.27 -48.51
CA GLU A 251 12.43 -0.45 -48.08
C GLU A 251 12.11 -0.12 -46.60
N PRO A 252 10.82 -0.07 -46.21
CA PRO A 252 10.42 0.16 -44.82
C PRO A 252 11.12 -0.81 -43.87
N VAL A 253 11.65 -0.28 -42.77
CA VAL A 253 12.26 -1.12 -41.74
C VAL A 253 11.16 -1.99 -41.13
N LYS A 254 11.36 -3.31 -41.11
CA LYS A 254 10.43 -4.26 -40.48
C LYS A 254 10.52 -4.10 -38.96
N VAL A 255 9.56 -3.38 -38.39
CA VAL A 255 9.47 -3.09 -36.96
C VAL A 255 8.09 -3.49 -36.46
N GLY A 256 8.03 -4.09 -35.29
CA GLY A 256 6.79 -4.44 -34.62
C GLY A 256 6.77 -5.88 -34.10
N PRO A 257 5.76 -6.23 -33.28
CA PRO A 257 5.65 -7.56 -32.67
C PRO A 257 5.58 -8.69 -33.70
N SER A 258 5.05 -8.43 -34.89
CA SER A 258 4.91 -9.40 -35.99
C SER A 258 6.24 -9.86 -36.58
N TYR A 259 7.32 -9.09 -36.35
CA TYR A 259 8.69 -9.42 -36.77
C TYR A 259 9.57 -9.84 -35.59
N ALA A 260 8.96 -10.08 -34.43
CA ALA A 260 9.65 -10.54 -33.25
C ALA A 260 10.04 -12.01 -33.43
N ASP A 261 11.34 -12.29 -33.39
CA ASP A 261 11.90 -13.62 -33.33
C ASP A 261 12.38 -13.89 -31.90
N ASP A 262 11.90 -14.99 -31.33
CA ASP A 262 12.31 -15.43 -30.01
C ASP A 262 13.61 -16.22 -30.11
N ASN A 263 14.63 -15.76 -29.41
CA ASN A 263 15.91 -16.44 -29.30
C ASN A 263 15.81 -17.63 -28.33
N MET A 264 16.75 -18.56 -28.46
CA MET A 264 16.79 -19.80 -27.66
C MET A 264 16.96 -19.56 -26.14
N ASP A 265 17.40 -18.37 -25.73
CA ASP A 265 17.58 -17.95 -24.33
C ASP A 265 16.36 -17.21 -23.75
N GLY A 266 15.26 -17.09 -24.50
CA GLY A 266 14.06 -16.36 -24.09
C GLY A 266 14.13 -14.84 -24.31
N SER A 267 15.23 -14.32 -24.85
CA SER A 267 15.31 -12.94 -25.34
C SER A 267 14.60 -12.81 -26.69
N THR A 268 14.22 -11.59 -27.06
CA THR A 268 13.61 -11.30 -28.36
C THR A 268 14.40 -10.20 -29.06
N ASN A 269 14.45 -10.23 -30.39
CA ASN A 269 14.97 -9.12 -31.19
C ASN A 269 14.08 -7.87 -31.11
N PHE A 270 12.83 -7.99 -30.61
CA PHE A 270 11.91 -6.88 -30.43
C PHE A 270 11.97 -6.35 -28.98
N ASN A 271 13.00 -5.58 -28.70
CA ASN A 271 13.25 -4.91 -27.44
C ASN A 271 13.58 -3.42 -27.66
N LEU A 272 13.64 -2.63 -26.58
CA LEU A 272 13.91 -1.19 -26.69
C LEU A 272 15.29 -0.93 -27.27
N GLU A 273 16.33 -1.67 -26.86
CA GLU A 273 17.69 -1.49 -27.40
C GLU A 273 17.76 -1.68 -28.91
N ALA A 274 17.03 -2.65 -29.46
CA ALA A 274 16.95 -2.87 -30.90
C ALA A 274 16.29 -1.66 -31.61
N LEU A 275 15.20 -1.11 -31.05
CA LEU A 275 14.55 0.09 -31.57
C LEU A 275 15.48 1.31 -31.52
N LEU A 276 16.25 1.47 -30.43
CA LEU A 276 17.27 2.52 -30.31
C LEU A 276 18.37 2.35 -31.36
N GLY A 277 18.83 1.13 -31.61
CA GLY A 277 19.80 0.80 -32.66
C GLY A 277 19.31 1.12 -34.07
N MET A 278 18.00 1.04 -34.32
CA MET A 278 17.37 1.48 -35.57
C MET A 278 17.24 3.02 -35.68
N GLY A 279 17.63 3.76 -34.65
CA GLY A 279 17.64 5.23 -34.67
C GLY A 279 16.28 5.87 -34.38
N ILE A 280 15.39 5.17 -33.67
CA ILE A 280 14.03 5.66 -33.37
C ILE A 280 13.99 7.02 -32.64
N LEU A 281 15.04 7.33 -31.88
CA LEU A 281 15.19 8.64 -31.21
C LEU A 281 15.20 9.83 -32.16
N LYS A 282 15.57 9.64 -33.43
CA LYS A 282 15.60 10.72 -34.43
C LYS A 282 14.21 11.10 -34.92
N VAL A 283 13.24 10.24 -34.70
CA VAL A 283 11.86 10.38 -35.21
C VAL A 283 10.83 10.36 -34.08
N THR A 284 11.25 10.65 -32.83
CA THR A 284 10.41 10.64 -31.63
C THR A 284 9.10 11.39 -31.81
N ASP A 285 9.13 12.62 -32.33
CA ASP A 285 7.92 13.44 -32.51
C ASP A 285 6.91 12.78 -33.45
N LYS A 286 7.39 12.20 -34.56
CA LYS A 286 6.55 11.50 -35.52
C LYS A 286 6.02 10.16 -34.98
N VAL A 287 6.82 9.46 -34.17
CA VAL A 287 6.38 8.25 -33.47
C VAL A 287 5.28 8.58 -32.45
N ALA A 288 5.40 9.71 -31.75
CA ALA A 288 4.37 10.21 -30.85
C ALA A 288 3.07 10.50 -31.61
N GLU A 289 3.12 11.12 -32.80
CA GLU A 289 1.94 11.33 -33.66
C GLU A 289 1.27 10.01 -34.07
N VAL A 290 2.05 8.99 -34.43
CA VAL A 290 1.51 7.65 -34.74
C VAL A 290 0.84 7.03 -33.51
N GLY A 291 1.47 7.14 -32.33
CA GLY A 291 0.91 6.69 -31.06
C GLY A 291 -0.38 7.43 -30.67
N GLU A 292 -0.47 8.73 -30.93
CA GLU A 292 -1.68 9.51 -30.68
C GLU A 292 -2.81 9.11 -31.64
N ARG A 293 -2.50 8.91 -32.92
CA ARG A 293 -3.47 8.41 -33.91
C ARG A 293 -4.01 7.05 -33.50
N SER A 294 -3.13 6.13 -33.10
CA SER A 294 -3.53 4.80 -32.64
C SER A 294 -4.40 4.86 -31.37
N ALA A 295 -4.12 5.79 -30.45
CA ALA A 295 -4.95 6.03 -29.26
C ALA A 295 -6.37 6.45 -29.62
N LYS A 296 -6.49 7.42 -30.55
CA LYS A 296 -7.78 7.93 -31.03
C LYS A 296 -8.57 6.83 -31.72
N GLU A 297 -7.94 6.06 -32.60
CA GLU A 297 -8.56 4.92 -33.26
C GLU A 297 -9.06 3.88 -32.24
N PHE A 298 -8.25 3.53 -31.24
CA PHE A 298 -8.65 2.59 -30.20
C PHE A 298 -9.83 3.10 -29.36
N SER A 299 -9.83 4.39 -29.01
CA SER A 299 -10.93 5.02 -28.29
C SER A 299 -12.23 4.93 -29.09
N ILE A 300 -12.18 5.22 -30.39
CA ILE A 300 -13.32 5.09 -31.30
C ILE A 300 -13.77 3.62 -31.41
N GLU A 301 -12.84 2.67 -31.62
CA GLU A 301 -13.14 1.23 -31.65
C GLU A 301 -13.82 0.76 -30.36
N LYS A 302 -13.37 1.25 -29.20
CA LYS A 302 -13.94 0.93 -27.89
C LYS A 302 -15.35 1.51 -27.74
N GLN A 303 -15.57 2.76 -28.15
CA GLN A 303 -16.89 3.39 -28.13
C GLN A 303 -17.85 2.64 -29.05
N LEU A 304 -17.47 2.35 -30.29
CA LEU A 304 -18.28 1.60 -31.25
C LEU A 304 -18.62 0.19 -30.74
N ARG A 305 -17.67 -0.49 -30.09
CA ARG A 305 -17.92 -1.80 -29.47
C ARG A 305 -18.92 -1.68 -28.32
N GLY A 306 -18.75 -0.68 -27.46
CA GLY A 306 -19.69 -0.40 -26.37
C GLY A 306 -21.11 -0.12 -26.89
N MET A 307 -21.23 0.66 -27.96
CA MET A 307 -22.51 0.87 -28.64
C MET A 307 -23.08 -0.46 -29.15
N GLN A 308 -22.29 -1.27 -29.84
CA GLN A 308 -22.72 -2.57 -30.36
C GLN A 308 -23.17 -3.52 -29.24
N GLU A 309 -22.42 -3.60 -28.14
CA GLU A 309 -22.76 -4.41 -26.97
C GLU A 309 -24.07 -3.93 -26.32
N ALA A 310 -24.26 -2.62 -26.19
CA ALA A 310 -25.50 -2.04 -25.68
C ALA A 310 -26.69 -2.33 -26.61
N TRP A 311 -26.49 -2.33 -27.93
CA TRP A 311 -27.54 -2.70 -28.89
C TRP A 311 -27.86 -4.20 -28.88
N GLN A 312 -26.91 -5.08 -28.53
CA GLN A 312 -27.15 -6.52 -28.44
C GLN A 312 -28.07 -6.92 -27.28
N THR A 313 -28.14 -6.12 -26.23
CA THR A 313 -29.00 -6.37 -25.06
C THR A 313 -30.41 -5.80 -25.21
N VAL A 314 -30.69 -5.05 -26.28
CA VAL A 314 -32.02 -4.50 -26.53
C VAL A 314 -32.96 -5.62 -26.95
N GLU A 315 -33.90 -5.96 -26.08
CA GLU A 315 -34.97 -6.91 -26.35
C GLU A 315 -36.33 -6.22 -26.35
N PHE A 316 -37.16 -6.52 -27.35
CA PHE A 316 -38.52 -6.05 -27.40
C PHE A 316 -39.47 -7.05 -26.75
N ASP A 317 -40.18 -6.65 -25.70
CA ASP A 317 -41.19 -7.50 -25.07
C ASP A 317 -42.51 -7.41 -25.84
N CYS A 318 -42.89 -8.51 -26.48
CA CYS A 318 -44.15 -8.67 -27.21
C CYS A 318 -45.12 -9.66 -26.53
N ARG A 319 -45.00 -9.94 -25.23
CA ARG A 319 -45.80 -11.00 -24.57
C ARG A 319 -47.27 -10.65 -24.39
N GLU A 320 -47.65 -9.38 -24.35
CA GLU A 320 -49.03 -8.95 -24.16
C GLU A 320 -49.82 -8.93 -25.47
N THR A 321 -51.01 -9.54 -25.47
CA THR A 321 -51.93 -9.50 -26.62
C THR A 321 -52.88 -8.31 -26.54
N TYR A 322 -53.08 -7.62 -27.66
CA TYR A 322 -54.05 -6.56 -27.76
C TYR A 322 -55.47 -7.12 -27.96
N ARG A 323 -56.30 -7.05 -26.90
CA ARG A 323 -57.72 -7.42 -26.94
C ARG A 323 -57.92 -8.81 -27.59
N ASN A 324 -58.91 -8.95 -28.47
CA ASN A 324 -59.26 -10.19 -29.18
C ASN A 324 -58.85 -10.16 -30.67
N THR A 325 -57.91 -9.28 -31.06
CA THR A 325 -57.54 -9.10 -32.48
C THR A 325 -56.46 -10.06 -32.97
N GLY A 326 -55.85 -10.84 -32.06
CA GLY A 326 -54.73 -11.74 -32.38
C GLY A 326 -53.39 -11.03 -32.60
N THR A 327 -53.28 -9.76 -32.21
CA THR A 327 -52.06 -8.94 -32.34
C THR A 327 -51.38 -8.72 -30.99
N TYR A 328 -50.07 -8.43 -30.98
CA TYR A 328 -49.28 -8.22 -29.75
C TYR A 328 -48.96 -6.73 -29.53
N ILE A 329 -48.76 -6.33 -28.28
CA ILE A 329 -48.33 -4.99 -27.87
C ILE A 329 -46.80 -5.01 -27.72
N LEU A 330 -46.14 -4.07 -28.40
CA LEU A 330 -44.69 -3.87 -28.30
C LEU A 330 -44.37 -3.03 -27.05
N LYS A 331 -43.57 -3.57 -26.12
CA LYS A 331 -42.98 -2.87 -24.99
C LYS A 331 -41.45 -2.84 -25.10
N GLY A 332 -40.81 -1.89 -24.43
CA GLY A 332 -39.35 -1.67 -24.50
C GLY A 332 -38.91 -0.71 -25.61
N SER A 333 -39.84 -0.06 -26.33
CA SER A 333 -39.49 0.92 -27.38
C SER A 333 -38.88 2.21 -26.84
N GLU A 334 -39.23 2.62 -25.61
CA GLU A 334 -38.68 3.83 -24.99
C GLU A 334 -37.18 3.68 -24.70
N GLU A 335 -36.75 2.53 -24.18
CA GLU A 335 -35.34 2.22 -23.92
C GLU A 335 -34.53 2.19 -25.23
N ALA A 336 -35.08 1.57 -26.29
CA ALA A 336 -34.47 1.57 -27.60
C ALA A 336 -34.36 2.98 -28.20
N SER A 337 -35.35 3.85 -28.01
CA SER A 337 -35.30 5.25 -28.44
C SER A 337 -34.28 6.07 -27.65
N MET A 338 -34.20 5.91 -26.34
CA MET A 338 -33.19 6.58 -25.51
C MET A 338 -31.78 6.18 -25.93
N LEU A 339 -31.53 4.88 -26.15
CA LEU A 339 -30.23 4.38 -26.60
C LEU A 339 -29.88 4.89 -28.01
N LEU A 340 -30.89 5.01 -28.90
CA LEU A 340 -30.71 5.59 -30.22
C LEU A 340 -30.31 7.07 -30.16
N ASP A 341 -30.99 7.85 -29.32
CA ASP A 341 -30.74 9.28 -29.16
C ASP A 341 -29.37 9.55 -28.50
N GLU A 342 -28.89 8.67 -27.63
CA GLU A 342 -27.56 8.78 -27.00
C GLU A 342 -26.41 8.45 -27.97
N HIS A 343 -26.66 7.57 -28.94
CA HIS A 343 -25.65 7.01 -29.85
C HIS A 343 -25.56 7.70 -31.22
N ILE A 344 -26.51 8.57 -31.57
CA ILE A 344 -26.53 9.41 -32.78
C ILE A 344 -25.92 10.78 -32.47
#